data_AF-A0A817EDU4-F1
#
_entry.id   AF-A0A817EDU4-F1
#
_cell.length_a   1.000
_cell.length_b   1.000
_cell.length_c   1.000
_cell.angle_alpha   90.00
_cell.angle_beta   90.00
_cell.angle_gamma   90.00
#
_symmetry.space_group_name_H-M   'P 1'
#
loop_
_entity.id
_entity.type
_entity.pdbx_description
1 polymer ?
#
loop_
_entity_poly.entity_id
_entity_poly.type
_entity_poly.pdbx_seq_one_letter_code
_entity_poly.pdbx_strand_id
1 'polypeptide(L)'
;MQRQGFIQALHLSSNLLTLNVQTKSTTFYPEILLLDFIIQKIGQNRIPSEQDYKNLSQILKGCHVVTQQSNWTQAYVINRFDRRQPHDIKIDTGDSLIKYYENVKNIQLRHTRYRCLEVYFPNDTRKQCHLPIEKINYKNGGINFEINLNTILGMKKFQQDSFMFFGADVLHPTSVTQQHPSIAAVVASGNSQCSMTATRICQQYPKQGKCSLEIIIGMEEMVVQLLKYNQEVNKRLPTKVVFYRDGIDDGQFSKIIAEEIPAIRKAFDRMYGEKSNHPLLTFIVVKKRHNTRFFKHDQVENTKINMLIGTVIDTKIVHPYQYNFYLNSHKALQGVNRPSLYHVLLDEIEFTTDELQLLTYYLCFTDQRSSTAEAIPSLIHQADLAALKARDLVYNDDG
;
A
#
# COMPACT_ATOMS: atom_id res chain seq x y z
N MET A 1 29.99 -22.59 2.24
CA MET A 1 28.65 -23.22 2.15
C MET A 1 28.57 -24.35 3.17
N GLN A 2 28.04 -24.11 4.36
CA GLN A 2 27.65 -25.19 5.27
C GLN A 2 26.34 -25.79 4.75
N ARG A 3 26.36 -27.07 4.38
CA ARG A 3 25.13 -27.84 4.12
C ARG A 3 24.69 -28.47 5.43
N GLN A 4 23.53 -28.09 5.96
CA GLN A 4 22.93 -28.68 7.16
C GLN A 4 21.79 -29.64 6.79
N GLY A 5 22.01 -30.93 7.01
CA GLY A 5 21.07 -31.90 7.61
C GLY A 5 19.94 -32.55 6.78
N PHE A 6 19.92 -33.89 6.75
CA PHE A 6 18.70 -34.70 6.58
C PHE A 6 18.12 -35.04 7.96
N ILE A 7 16.80 -35.03 8.14
CA ILE A 7 16.16 -35.64 9.32
C ILE A 7 16.12 -37.16 9.10
N GLN A 8 16.73 -37.92 10.02
CA GLN A 8 16.69 -39.37 10.05
C GLN A 8 15.74 -39.83 11.16
N ALA A 9 14.71 -40.59 10.80
CA ALA A 9 13.94 -41.36 11.78
C ALA A 9 14.32 -42.84 11.64
N LEU A 10 14.87 -43.41 12.71
CA LEU A 10 15.13 -44.85 12.82
C LEU A 10 13.90 -45.51 13.44
N HIS A 11 13.38 -46.54 12.76
CA HIS A 11 12.35 -47.40 13.32
C HIS A 11 12.88 -48.83 13.49
N LEU A 12 12.62 -49.40 14.66
CA LEU A 12 12.76 -50.83 14.89
C LEU A 12 11.52 -51.54 14.36
N SER A 13 11.71 -52.36 13.32
CA SER A 13 10.74 -53.39 12.99
C SER A 13 11.22 -54.73 13.58
N SER A 14 10.31 -55.69 13.68
CA SER A 14 10.41 -56.88 14.54
C SER A 14 11.61 -57.79 14.30
N ASN A 15 12.48 -57.57 13.30
CA ASN A 15 13.77 -58.26 13.19
C ASN A 15 14.90 -57.50 12.43
N LEU A 16 14.73 -56.24 12.02
CA LEU A 16 15.80 -55.44 11.38
C LEU A 16 15.66 -53.93 11.65
N LEU A 17 16.80 -53.23 11.76
CA LEU A 17 16.85 -51.77 11.83
C LEU A 17 16.56 -51.20 10.44
N THR A 18 15.50 -50.41 10.30
CA THR A 18 15.15 -49.80 9.00
C THR A 18 15.35 -48.29 9.05
N LEU A 19 16.17 -47.79 8.11
CA LEU A 19 16.46 -46.37 7.93
C LEU A 19 15.45 -45.78 6.93
N ASN A 20 14.60 -44.87 7.39
CA ASN A 20 13.68 -44.17 6.50
C ASN A 20 14.35 -42.88 6.00
N VAL A 21 14.83 -42.88 4.75
CA VAL A 21 15.39 -41.67 4.12
C VAL A 21 14.26 -40.96 3.39
N GLN A 22 13.73 -39.89 3.97
CA GLN A 22 12.69 -39.10 3.33
C GLN A 22 13.31 -38.24 2.23
N THR A 23 13.32 -38.75 0.99
CA THR A 23 13.84 -38.08 -0.22
C THR A 23 12.84 -37.06 -0.79
N LYS A 24 12.10 -36.33 0.04
CA LYS A 24 11.46 -35.09 -0.45
C LYS A 24 12.58 -34.09 -0.70
N SER A 25 13.01 -34.01 -1.95
CA SER A 25 14.01 -33.07 -2.44
C SER A 25 13.48 -31.63 -2.43
N THR A 26 13.16 -31.10 -1.25
CA THR A 26 13.19 -29.65 -1.03
C THR A 26 14.65 -29.29 -0.84
N THR A 27 15.36 -29.21 -1.95
CA THR A 27 16.78 -28.85 -1.98
C THR A 27 16.98 -27.54 -1.24
N PHE A 28 17.88 -27.59 -0.26
CA PHE A 28 18.39 -26.58 0.66
C PHE A 28 18.80 -25.25 0.02
N TYR A 29 17.84 -24.48 -0.48
CA TYR A 29 18.03 -23.06 -0.69
C TYR A 29 17.51 -22.33 0.55
N PRO A 30 18.33 -21.46 1.19
CA PRO A 30 17.77 -20.50 2.11
C PRO A 30 16.70 -19.70 1.38
N GLU A 31 15.65 -19.30 2.09
CA GLU A 31 14.68 -18.36 1.53
C GLU A 31 15.43 -17.14 0.98
N ILE A 32 15.20 -16.83 -0.29
CA ILE A 32 15.88 -15.77 -1.03
C ILE A 32 14.83 -14.97 -1.80
N LEU A 33 15.01 -13.65 -1.86
CA LEU A 33 14.16 -12.81 -2.70
C LEU A 33 14.29 -13.27 -4.15
N LEU A 34 13.15 -13.45 -4.83
CA LEU A 34 13.15 -13.92 -6.22
C LEU A 34 14.04 -13.05 -7.12
N LEU A 35 14.09 -11.74 -6.85
CA LEU A 35 14.95 -10.82 -7.60
C LEU A 35 16.43 -11.04 -7.33
N ASP A 36 16.84 -11.23 -6.08
CA ASP A 36 18.21 -11.56 -5.73
C ASP A 36 18.66 -12.87 -6.37
N PHE A 37 17.76 -13.86 -6.40
CA PHE A 37 18.01 -15.11 -7.11
C PHE A 37 18.21 -14.91 -8.62
N ILE A 38 17.35 -14.10 -9.26
CA ILE A 38 17.48 -13.77 -10.68
C ILE A 38 18.80 -13.05 -10.96
N ILE A 39 19.16 -12.06 -10.14
CA ILE A 39 20.41 -11.31 -10.25
C ILE A 39 21.61 -12.24 -10.07
N GLN A 40 21.59 -13.12 -9.07
CA GLN A 40 22.64 -14.09 -8.81
C GLN A 40 22.83 -15.06 -9.99
N LYS A 41 21.75 -15.48 -10.65
CA LYS A 41 21.81 -16.41 -11.79
C LYS A 41 22.24 -15.75 -13.09
N ILE A 42 21.85 -14.50 -13.31
CA ILE A 42 22.26 -13.74 -14.51
C ILE A 42 23.70 -13.23 -14.35
N GLY A 43 24.15 -12.97 -13.11
CA GLY A 43 25.49 -12.49 -12.80
C GLY A 43 25.75 -11.03 -13.20
N GLN A 44 24.72 -10.31 -13.67
CA GLN A 44 24.79 -8.92 -14.11
C GLN A 44 23.47 -8.20 -13.85
N ASN A 45 23.53 -6.91 -13.52
CA ASN A 45 22.36 -6.06 -13.35
C ASN A 45 21.84 -5.55 -14.71
N ARG A 46 21.23 -6.44 -15.50
CA ARG A 46 20.64 -6.13 -16.82
C ARG A 46 19.27 -6.78 -17.00
N ILE A 47 18.52 -6.34 -18.00
CA ILE A 47 17.29 -7.02 -18.42
C ILE A 47 17.65 -8.46 -18.87
N PRO A 48 16.97 -9.50 -18.35
CA PRO A 48 17.21 -10.87 -18.78
C PRO A 48 16.92 -11.04 -20.27
N SER A 49 17.78 -11.79 -20.97
CA SER A 49 17.58 -12.16 -22.36
C SER A 49 16.54 -13.28 -22.48
N GLU A 50 16.12 -13.58 -23.70
CA GLU A 50 15.26 -14.74 -23.99
C GLU A 50 15.80 -16.05 -23.42
N GLN A 51 17.11 -16.26 -23.53
CA GLN A 51 17.75 -17.47 -23.03
C GLN A 51 17.80 -17.49 -21.50
N ASP A 52 18.05 -16.33 -20.88
CA ASP A 52 18.02 -16.20 -19.42
C ASP A 52 16.62 -16.54 -18.88
N TYR A 53 15.56 -16.02 -19.50
CA TYR A 53 14.19 -16.32 -19.09
C TYR A 53 13.82 -17.80 -19.26
N LYS A 54 14.30 -18.47 -20.33
CA LYS A 54 14.11 -19.92 -20.49
C LYS A 54 14.80 -20.70 -19.39
N ASN A 55 16.06 -20.38 -19.10
CA ASN A 55 16.85 -21.04 -18.06
C ASN A 55 16.23 -20.80 -16.68
N LEU A 56 15.88 -19.55 -16.34
CA LEU A 56 15.22 -19.19 -15.09
C LEU A 56 13.87 -19.88 -14.94
N SER A 57 13.06 -19.96 -16.00
CA SER A 57 11.78 -20.67 -15.98
C SER A 57 11.96 -22.16 -15.70
N GLN A 58 12.98 -22.80 -16.27
CA GLN A 58 13.28 -24.20 -15.99
C GLN A 58 13.69 -24.42 -14.53
N ILE A 59 14.50 -23.52 -13.98
CA ILE A 59 15.00 -23.62 -12.60
C ILE A 59 13.88 -23.34 -11.59
N LEU A 60 13.03 -22.35 -11.85
CA LEU A 60 12.01 -21.90 -10.92
C LEU A 60 10.69 -22.68 -11.03
N LYS A 61 10.49 -23.48 -12.09
CA LYS A 61 9.24 -24.22 -12.27
C LYS A 61 9.01 -25.17 -11.09
N GLY A 62 7.84 -25.05 -10.47
CA GLY A 62 7.46 -25.84 -9.29
C GLY A 62 7.97 -25.26 -7.97
N CYS A 63 8.82 -24.23 -7.99
CA CYS A 63 9.18 -23.52 -6.76
C CYS A 63 7.98 -22.73 -6.24
N HIS A 64 7.87 -22.64 -4.92
CA HIS A 64 6.92 -21.75 -4.28
C HIS A 64 7.48 -20.33 -4.27
N VAL A 65 6.67 -19.37 -4.71
CA VAL A 65 6.89 -17.95 -4.43
C VAL A 65 5.85 -17.51 -3.42
N VAL A 66 6.33 -17.06 -2.26
CA VAL A 66 5.48 -16.47 -1.23
C VAL A 66 5.55 -14.97 -1.40
N THR A 67 4.39 -14.34 -1.54
CA THR A 67 4.29 -12.88 -1.54
C THR A 67 3.74 -12.45 -0.20
N GLN A 68 4.40 -11.50 0.46
CA GLN A 68 4.00 -10.97 1.76
C GLN A 68 3.43 -9.55 1.61
N GLN A 69 2.36 -9.25 2.32
CA GLN A 69 1.81 -7.90 2.41
C GLN A 69 1.42 -7.63 3.85
N SER A 70 2.26 -6.89 4.57
CA SER A 70 2.16 -6.70 6.01
C SER A 70 2.11 -8.05 6.76
N ASN A 71 0.96 -8.42 7.32
CA ASN A 71 0.76 -9.68 8.08
C ASN A 71 0.18 -10.81 7.21
N TRP A 72 -0.12 -10.54 5.94
CA TRP A 72 -0.75 -11.51 5.04
C TRP A 72 0.28 -12.13 4.12
N THR A 73 0.31 -13.45 4.05
CA THR A 73 1.19 -14.20 3.15
C THR A 73 0.34 -15.00 2.17
N GLN A 74 0.74 -14.98 0.90
CA GLN A 74 0.10 -15.77 -0.14
C GLN A 74 1.17 -16.54 -0.90
N ALA A 75 1.05 -17.87 -0.88
CA ALA A 75 1.90 -18.74 -1.66
C ALA A 75 1.30 -18.95 -3.06
N TYR A 76 2.19 -18.98 -4.04
CA TYR A 76 1.92 -19.40 -5.42
C TYR A 76 2.98 -20.42 -5.84
N VAL A 77 2.65 -21.26 -6.80
CA VAL A 77 3.62 -22.15 -7.45
C VAL A 77 3.97 -21.57 -8.81
N ILE A 78 5.27 -21.43 -9.06
CA ILE A 78 5.78 -20.87 -10.31
C ILE A 78 5.60 -21.90 -11.43
N ASN A 79 4.97 -21.49 -12.53
CA ASN A 79 4.98 -22.27 -13.76
C ASN A 79 6.21 -21.91 -14.62
N ARG A 80 6.36 -20.62 -14.94
CA ARG A 80 7.42 -20.06 -15.80
C ARG A 80 7.36 -18.54 -15.82
N PHE A 81 8.33 -17.89 -16.46
CA PHE A 81 8.11 -16.55 -17.01
C PHE A 81 7.25 -16.63 -18.28
N ASP A 82 6.27 -15.75 -18.41
CA ASP A 82 5.49 -15.65 -19.66
C ASP A 82 6.42 -15.24 -20.79
N ARG A 83 6.28 -15.89 -21.95
CA ARG A 83 7.07 -15.59 -23.15
C ARG A 83 6.68 -14.24 -23.77
N ARG A 84 5.47 -13.77 -23.48
CA ARG A 84 4.99 -12.47 -23.92
C ARG A 84 5.40 -11.39 -22.94
N GLN A 85 5.55 -10.18 -23.45
CA GLN A 85 5.67 -9.01 -22.58
C GLN A 85 4.30 -8.65 -22.00
N PRO A 86 4.23 -7.96 -20.85
CA PRO A 86 2.98 -7.55 -20.21
C PRO A 86 1.92 -6.94 -21.15
N HIS A 87 2.31 -6.21 -22.19
CA HIS A 87 1.36 -5.60 -23.13
C HIS A 87 0.65 -6.60 -24.05
N ASP A 88 1.30 -7.74 -24.35
CA ASP A 88 0.81 -8.80 -25.24
C ASP A 88 0.04 -9.90 -24.50
N ILE A 89 0.11 -9.93 -23.16
CA ILE A 89 -0.60 -10.91 -22.34
C ILE A 89 -2.07 -10.48 -22.26
N LYS A 90 -2.99 -11.30 -22.76
CA LYS A 90 -4.43 -11.12 -22.54
C LYS A 90 -4.88 -11.96 -21.34
N ILE A 91 -5.69 -11.36 -20.48
CA ILE A 91 -6.34 -12.07 -19.37
C ILE A 91 -7.77 -12.49 -19.77
N ASP A 92 -8.43 -13.28 -18.93
CA ASP A 92 -9.75 -13.87 -19.21
C ASP A 92 -10.83 -12.83 -19.55
N THR A 93 -10.68 -11.58 -19.09
CA THR A 93 -11.61 -10.48 -19.44
C THR A 93 -11.40 -9.90 -20.85
N GLY A 94 -10.40 -10.39 -21.60
CA GLY A 94 -10.04 -9.91 -22.94
C GLY A 94 -9.09 -8.70 -22.94
N ASP A 95 -8.94 -8.02 -21.80
CA ASP A 95 -7.99 -6.91 -21.63
C ASP A 95 -6.53 -7.38 -21.66
N SER A 96 -5.63 -6.49 -22.08
CA SER A 96 -4.19 -6.73 -21.87
C SER A 96 -3.87 -6.70 -20.38
N LEU A 97 -2.81 -7.40 -19.97
CA LEU A 97 -2.41 -7.48 -18.57
C LEU A 97 -2.09 -6.10 -18.01
N ILE A 98 -1.49 -5.22 -18.81
CA ILE A 98 -1.28 -3.80 -18.43
C ILE A 98 -2.62 -3.12 -18.14
N LYS A 99 -3.60 -3.23 -19.04
CA LYS A 99 -4.93 -2.63 -18.86
C LYS A 99 -5.68 -3.23 -17.67
N TYR A 100 -5.53 -4.53 -17.42
CA TYR A 100 -6.09 -5.16 -16.23
C TYR A 100 -5.48 -4.59 -14.95
N TYR A 101 -4.15 -4.50 -14.88
CA TYR A 101 -3.48 -3.94 -13.71
C TYR A 101 -3.83 -2.46 -13.52
N GLU A 102 -3.94 -1.70 -14.60
CA GLU A 102 -4.36 -0.31 -14.58
C GLU A 102 -5.81 -0.15 -14.12
N ASN A 103 -6.77 -0.78 -14.81
CA ASN A 103 -8.20 -0.55 -14.58
C ASN A 103 -8.74 -1.28 -13.34
N VAL A 104 -8.26 -2.49 -13.07
CA VAL A 104 -8.79 -3.35 -12.00
C VAL A 104 -7.97 -3.25 -10.73
N LYS A 105 -6.65 -3.08 -10.85
CA LYS A 105 -5.76 -3.02 -9.67
C LYS A 105 -5.27 -1.61 -9.35
N ASN A 106 -5.56 -0.61 -10.19
CA ASN A 106 -5.06 0.76 -10.07
C ASN A 106 -3.52 0.80 -9.99
N ILE A 107 -2.84 0.00 -10.82
CA ILE A 107 -1.39 -0.18 -10.84
C ILE A 107 -0.90 0.14 -12.26
N GLN A 108 -0.10 1.20 -12.41
CA GLN A 108 0.62 1.46 -13.65
C GLN A 108 2.05 0.88 -13.59
N LEU A 109 2.32 -0.11 -14.44
CA LEU A 109 3.60 -0.79 -14.47
C LEU A 109 4.68 0.07 -15.14
N ARG A 110 5.86 0.24 -14.51
CA ARG A 110 7.00 1.00 -15.09
C ARG A 110 7.86 0.09 -15.96
N HIS A 111 8.06 -1.13 -15.50
CA HIS A 111 8.95 -2.14 -16.05
C HIS A 111 8.23 -3.08 -17.01
N THR A 112 7.45 -2.52 -17.95
CA THR A 112 6.67 -3.27 -18.95
C THR A 112 7.51 -4.07 -19.94
N ARG A 113 8.83 -3.86 -19.95
CA ARG A 113 9.79 -4.66 -20.73
C ARG A 113 10.17 -5.97 -20.04
N TYR A 114 10.01 -6.06 -18.73
CA TYR A 114 10.29 -7.29 -18.00
C TYR A 114 9.11 -8.25 -18.13
N ARG A 115 9.42 -9.53 -18.34
CA ARG A 115 8.40 -10.57 -18.39
C ARG A 115 7.75 -10.80 -17.02
N CYS A 116 6.46 -11.07 -17.04
CA CYS A 116 5.71 -11.46 -15.84
C CYS A 116 5.98 -12.91 -15.46
N LEU A 117 5.86 -13.21 -14.18
CA LEU A 117 5.87 -14.57 -13.67
C LEU A 117 4.46 -15.16 -13.78
N GLU A 118 4.32 -16.25 -14.52
CA GLU A 118 3.10 -17.05 -14.61
C GLU A 118 3.09 -18.03 -13.43
N VAL A 119 2.07 -17.91 -12.57
CA VAL A 119 1.95 -18.71 -11.35
C VAL A 119 0.53 -19.22 -11.17
N TYR A 120 0.36 -20.27 -10.36
CA TYR A 120 -0.94 -20.82 -9.97
C TYR A 120 -1.04 -20.98 -8.46
N PHE A 121 -2.26 -21.13 -7.95
CA PHE A 121 -2.48 -21.38 -6.53
C PHE A 121 -2.11 -22.83 -6.20
N PRO A 122 -1.42 -23.10 -5.06
CA PRO A 122 -1.02 -24.46 -4.69
C PRO A 122 -2.16 -25.49 -4.70
N ASN A 123 -3.38 -25.04 -4.36
CA ASN A 123 -4.57 -25.87 -4.23
C ASN A 123 -5.50 -25.83 -5.47
N ASP A 124 -5.20 -24.99 -6.47
CA ASP A 124 -6.01 -24.87 -7.69
C ASP A 124 -5.16 -24.46 -8.89
N THR A 125 -4.72 -25.45 -9.66
CA THR A 125 -3.87 -25.27 -10.84
C THR A 125 -4.61 -24.64 -12.03
N ARG A 126 -5.95 -24.55 -11.97
CA ARG A 126 -6.77 -23.91 -13.01
C ARG A 126 -6.77 -22.39 -12.87
N LYS A 127 -6.55 -21.86 -11.67
CA LYS A 127 -6.44 -20.42 -11.42
C LYS A 127 -5.02 -19.94 -11.67
N GLN A 128 -4.73 -19.60 -12.92
CA GLN A 128 -3.47 -18.98 -13.31
C GLN A 128 -3.51 -17.47 -13.08
N CYS A 129 -2.39 -16.90 -12.64
CA CYS A 129 -2.22 -15.46 -12.54
C CYS A 129 -0.83 -15.02 -13.00
N HIS A 130 -0.74 -13.79 -13.46
CA HIS A 130 0.50 -13.18 -13.92
C HIS A 130 0.93 -12.12 -12.92
N LEU A 131 2.13 -12.26 -12.39
CA LEU A 131 2.74 -11.35 -11.42
C LEU A 131 3.83 -10.51 -12.11
N PRO A 132 3.60 -9.20 -12.31
CA PRO A 132 4.64 -8.27 -12.75
C PRO A 132 5.77 -8.19 -11.73
N ILE A 133 7.00 -8.02 -12.22
CA ILE A 133 8.20 -8.03 -11.36
C ILE A 133 8.13 -6.94 -10.28
N GLU A 134 7.65 -5.73 -10.59
CA GLU A 134 7.49 -4.63 -9.61
C GLU A 134 6.60 -5.01 -8.44
N LYS A 135 5.49 -5.70 -8.73
CA LYS A 135 4.57 -6.18 -7.71
C LYS A 135 5.19 -7.30 -6.88
N ILE A 136 6.00 -8.16 -7.49
CA ILE A 136 6.74 -9.20 -6.78
C ILE A 136 7.79 -8.56 -5.87
N ASN A 137 8.56 -7.58 -6.38
CA ASN A 137 9.58 -6.87 -5.61
C ASN A 137 8.98 -6.28 -4.35
N TYR A 138 7.94 -5.45 -4.50
CA TYR A 138 7.30 -4.79 -3.36
C TYR A 138 6.69 -5.78 -2.37
N LYS A 139 6.00 -6.81 -2.85
CA LYS A 139 5.43 -7.84 -1.97
C LYS A 139 6.47 -8.75 -1.31
N ASN A 140 7.71 -8.75 -1.77
CA ASN A 140 8.77 -9.51 -1.13
C ASN A 140 9.63 -8.60 -0.24
N GLY A 141 9.16 -7.39 0.10
CA GLY A 141 9.88 -6.43 0.93
C GLY A 141 10.95 -5.63 0.20
N GLY A 142 11.07 -5.80 -1.12
CA GLY A 142 11.92 -4.97 -1.95
C GLY A 142 11.31 -3.59 -2.21
N ILE A 143 12.17 -2.64 -2.56
CA ILE A 143 11.79 -1.25 -2.85
C ILE A 143 11.99 -1.01 -4.35
N ASN A 144 10.96 -0.53 -5.04
CA ASN A 144 11.03 -0.26 -6.48
C ASN A 144 11.66 1.10 -6.77
N PHE A 145 11.35 2.10 -5.95
CA PHE A 145 11.89 3.44 -6.07
C PHE A 145 11.71 4.18 -4.74
N GLU A 146 12.54 5.20 -4.52
CA GLU A 146 12.45 6.03 -3.31
C GLU A 146 12.35 7.49 -3.70
N ILE A 147 11.53 8.22 -2.93
CA ILE A 147 11.44 9.66 -3.04
C ILE A 147 12.34 10.25 -1.96
N ASN A 148 13.31 11.05 -2.39
CA ASN A 148 14.15 11.79 -1.46
C ASN A 148 13.43 13.07 -1.02
N LEU A 149 12.55 12.93 -0.02
CA LEU A 149 11.81 14.07 0.55
C LEU A 149 12.76 15.15 1.09
N ASN A 150 13.93 14.80 1.62
CA ASN A 150 14.88 15.77 2.18
C ASN A 150 15.42 16.74 1.11
N THR A 151 15.82 16.19 -0.05
CA THR A 151 16.32 17.00 -1.17
C THR A 151 15.20 17.82 -1.81
N ILE A 152 14.02 17.22 -1.93
CA ILE A 152 12.87 17.81 -2.62
C ILE A 152 12.26 18.96 -1.83
N LEU A 153 12.17 18.79 -0.51
CA LEU A 153 11.51 19.75 0.35
C LEU A 153 12.47 20.86 0.81
N GLY A 154 13.79 20.64 0.83
CA GLY A 154 14.76 21.62 1.34
C GLY A 154 14.50 22.05 2.80
N MET A 155 13.56 21.37 3.47
CA MET A 155 13.02 21.71 4.77
C MET A 155 13.98 21.18 5.82
N LYS A 156 14.67 22.08 6.52
CA LYS A 156 15.57 21.74 7.64
C LYS A 156 14.89 20.83 8.68
N LYS A 157 13.56 20.96 8.85
CA LYS A 157 12.71 20.09 9.67
C LYS A 157 12.91 18.59 9.32
N PHE A 158 13.00 18.22 8.05
CA PHE A 158 13.05 16.80 7.65
C PHE A 158 14.42 16.12 7.82
N GLN A 159 15.51 16.87 7.98
CA GLN A 159 16.84 16.27 8.13
C GLN A 159 17.12 15.70 9.53
N GLN A 160 16.52 16.28 10.58
CA GLN A 160 16.74 15.85 11.97
C GLN A 160 15.56 15.02 12.52
N ASP A 161 14.36 15.25 12.01
CA ASP A 161 13.14 14.60 12.51
C ASP A 161 12.90 13.20 11.94
N SER A 162 12.25 12.36 12.75
CA SER A 162 11.80 11.04 12.34
C SER A 162 10.30 11.10 12.03
N PHE A 163 9.96 11.23 10.76
CA PHE A 163 8.57 11.29 10.31
C PHE A 163 7.97 9.91 10.15
N MET A 164 6.71 9.78 10.56
CA MET A 164 5.86 8.63 10.24
C MET A 164 4.54 9.14 9.67
N PHE A 165 4.15 8.56 8.53
CA PHE A 165 2.96 8.97 7.79
C PHE A 165 1.91 7.90 7.90
N PHE A 166 0.65 8.32 8.10
CA PHE A 166 -0.50 7.43 8.20
C PHE A 166 -1.54 7.77 7.14
N GLY A 167 -2.22 6.74 6.65
CA GLY A 167 -3.41 6.83 5.80
C GLY A 167 -4.51 5.95 6.36
N ALA A 168 -5.74 6.46 6.45
CA ALA A 168 -6.88 5.71 6.97
C ALA A 168 -8.15 5.92 6.15
N ASP A 169 -8.88 4.82 5.93
CA ASP A 169 -10.17 4.79 5.24
C ASP A 169 -11.14 3.84 5.96
N VAL A 170 -12.43 4.08 5.77
CA VAL A 170 -13.50 3.20 6.23
C VAL A 170 -14.40 2.83 5.06
N LEU A 171 -14.49 1.53 4.80
CA LEU A 171 -15.40 0.99 3.82
C LEU A 171 -16.72 0.60 4.48
N HIS A 172 -17.82 1.02 3.88
CA HIS A 172 -19.16 0.64 4.30
C HIS A 172 -19.77 -0.43 3.38
N PRO A 173 -20.65 -1.29 3.92
CA PRO A 173 -21.45 -2.21 3.11
C PRO A 173 -22.37 -1.43 2.17
N THR A 174 -22.51 -1.92 0.93
CA THR A 174 -23.40 -1.35 -0.09
C THR A 174 -24.84 -1.83 0.01
N SER A 175 -25.11 -2.95 0.69
CA SER A 175 -26.45 -3.52 0.84
C SER A 175 -27.10 -3.09 2.15
N VAL A 176 -28.41 -2.83 2.10
CA VAL A 176 -29.26 -2.40 3.23
C VAL A 176 -29.45 -3.51 4.28
N THR A 177 -28.99 -4.73 4.00
CA THR A 177 -28.97 -5.83 4.95
C THR A 177 -27.98 -5.49 6.08
N GLN A 178 -28.52 -5.22 7.28
CA GLN A 178 -27.79 -4.78 8.49
C GLN A 178 -26.75 -5.78 9.03
N GLN A 179 -26.34 -6.78 8.25
CA GLN A 179 -25.52 -7.91 8.72
C GLN A 179 -24.03 -7.69 8.49
N HIS A 180 -23.63 -6.91 7.48
CA HIS A 180 -22.21 -6.73 7.17
C HIS A 180 -21.58 -5.56 7.96
N PRO A 181 -20.38 -5.74 8.54
CA PRO A 181 -19.70 -4.67 9.27
C PRO A 181 -19.14 -3.61 8.32
N SER A 182 -18.95 -2.39 8.86
CA SER A 182 -18.00 -1.45 8.26
C SER A 182 -16.57 -1.94 8.51
N ILE A 183 -15.65 -1.66 7.61
CA ILE A 183 -14.26 -2.13 7.69
C ILE A 183 -13.35 -0.91 7.68
N ALA A 184 -12.68 -0.66 8.79
CA ALA A 184 -11.66 0.36 8.91
C ALA A 184 -10.29 -0.21 8.56
N ALA A 185 -9.49 0.54 7.81
CA ALA A 185 -8.10 0.22 7.55
C ALA A 185 -7.21 1.42 7.88
N VAL A 186 -6.11 1.17 8.58
CA VAL A 186 -5.06 2.16 8.86
C VAL A 186 -3.74 1.62 8.35
N VAL A 187 -3.08 2.40 7.52
CA VAL A 187 -1.77 2.11 6.93
C VAL A 187 -0.78 3.13 7.46
N ALA A 188 0.44 2.69 7.76
CA ALA A 188 1.51 3.60 8.14
C ALA A 188 2.83 3.28 7.47
N SER A 189 3.67 4.31 7.30
CA SER A 189 5.01 4.18 6.75
C SER A 189 5.98 3.56 7.75
N GLY A 190 6.83 2.66 7.25
CA GLY A 190 7.96 2.09 7.99
C GLY A 190 9.17 3.00 8.01
N ASN A 191 9.31 3.89 7.03
CA ASN A 191 10.39 4.88 6.93
C ASN A 191 9.85 6.24 6.46
N SER A 192 10.69 7.29 6.53
CA SER A 192 10.31 8.64 6.11
C SER A 192 10.04 8.74 4.61
N GLN A 193 10.60 7.87 3.79
CA GLN A 193 10.42 7.83 2.34
C GLN A 193 9.11 7.16 1.91
N CYS A 194 8.36 6.56 2.84
CA CYS A 194 7.16 5.76 2.58
C CYS A 194 7.40 4.56 1.63
N SER A 195 8.65 4.09 1.50
CA SER A 195 9.01 2.93 0.68
C SER A 195 8.50 1.61 1.28
N MET A 196 8.37 1.58 2.60
CA MET A 196 7.85 0.44 3.36
C MET A 196 6.57 0.85 4.08
N THR A 197 5.58 -0.05 4.14
CA THR A 197 4.32 0.23 4.83
C THR A 197 3.80 -1.00 5.58
N ALA A 198 3.07 -0.74 6.65
CA ALA A 198 2.33 -1.75 7.39
C ALA A 198 0.85 -1.35 7.44
N THR A 199 -0.04 -2.35 7.39
CA THR A 199 -1.48 -2.17 7.42
C THR A 199 -2.08 -2.86 8.65
N ARG A 200 -3.10 -2.22 9.24
CA ARG A 200 -4.00 -2.80 10.24
C ARG A 200 -5.44 -2.59 9.80
N ILE A 201 -6.29 -3.56 10.13
CA ILE A 201 -7.68 -3.60 9.70
C ILE A 201 -8.54 -3.95 10.91
N CYS A 202 -9.69 -3.30 11.02
CA CYS A 202 -10.66 -3.52 12.09
C CYS A 202 -12.06 -3.64 11.48
N GLN A 203 -12.77 -4.70 11.82
CA GLN A 203 -14.22 -4.79 11.59
C GLN A 203 -14.93 -3.98 12.67
N GLN A 204 -15.94 -3.21 12.28
CA GLN A 204 -16.70 -2.40 13.21
C GLN A 204 -18.19 -2.47 12.91
N TYR A 205 -18.95 -2.77 13.96
CA TYR A 205 -20.39 -2.92 13.90
C TYR A 205 -21.05 -1.65 14.41
N PRO A 206 -22.01 -1.08 13.65
CA PRO A 206 -22.80 0.04 14.12
C PRO A 206 -23.63 -0.37 15.34
N LYS A 207 -23.74 0.52 16.33
CA LYS A 207 -24.70 0.37 17.43
C LYS A 207 -26.06 0.95 17.00
N GLN A 208 -27.16 0.35 17.46
CA GLN A 208 -28.51 0.94 17.45
C GLN A 208 -29.05 1.32 16.06
N GLY A 209 -29.30 0.33 15.19
CA GLY A 209 -30.09 0.51 13.97
C GLY A 209 -29.45 1.35 12.85
N LYS A 210 -28.18 1.75 12.99
CA LYS A 210 -27.40 2.36 11.90
C LYS A 210 -26.82 1.28 10.98
N CYS A 211 -26.68 1.59 9.69
CA CYS A 211 -26.10 0.68 8.71
C CYS A 211 -24.58 0.82 8.55
N SER A 212 -24.01 1.96 8.96
CA SER A 212 -22.60 2.26 8.82
C SER A 212 -22.03 2.96 10.05
N LEU A 213 -20.72 2.80 10.25
CA LEU A 213 -19.98 3.49 11.27
C LEU A 213 -18.72 4.09 10.63
N GLU A 214 -18.64 5.41 10.58
CA GLU A 214 -17.50 6.15 9.97
C GLU A 214 -16.32 6.31 10.92
N ILE A 215 -16.58 6.41 12.23
CA ILE A 215 -15.53 6.62 13.23
C ILE A 215 -14.77 5.32 13.43
N ILE A 216 -13.45 5.38 13.39
CA ILE A 216 -12.58 4.22 13.57
C ILE A 216 -12.49 3.87 15.07
N ILE A 217 -13.25 2.87 15.53
CA ILE A 217 -13.24 2.43 16.94
C ILE A 217 -11.87 1.88 17.33
N GLY A 218 -11.24 1.09 16.45
CA GLY A 218 -9.95 0.44 16.69
C GLY A 218 -8.72 1.33 16.55
N MET A 219 -8.89 2.66 16.47
CA MET A 219 -7.81 3.59 16.11
C MET A 219 -6.60 3.46 17.05
N GLU A 220 -6.83 3.47 18.37
CA GLU A 220 -5.76 3.40 19.37
C GLU A 220 -4.87 2.16 19.17
N GLU A 221 -5.49 0.97 19.13
CA GLU A 221 -4.74 -0.28 19.04
C GLU A 221 -4.03 -0.44 17.69
N MET A 222 -4.66 -0.01 16.60
CA MET A 222 -4.02 -0.03 15.28
C MET A 222 -2.79 0.89 15.24
N VAL A 223 -2.89 2.10 15.82
CA VAL A 223 -1.77 3.04 15.88
C VAL A 223 -0.64 2.50 16.78
N VAL A 224 -0.95 1.90 17.93
CA VAL A 224 0.06 1.25 18.79
C VAL A 224 0.83 0.19 18.02
N GLN A 225 0.14 -0.69 17.29
CA GLN A 225 0.79 -1.76 16.54
C GLN A 225 1.63 -1.23 15.38
N LEU A 226 1.20 -0.15 14.74
CA LEU A 226 1.95 0.50 13.66
C LEU A 226 3.19 1.22 14.20
N LEU A 227 3.08 1.91 15.34
CA LEU A 227 4.23 2.53 16.03
C LEU A 227 5.28 1.49 16.44
N LYS A 228 4.85 0.33 16.97
CA LYS A 228 5.76 -0.80 17.25
C LYS A 228 6.49 -1.27 16.00
N TYR A 229 5.76 -1.45 14.89
CA TYR A 229 6.37 -1.80 13.61
C TYR A 229 7.43 -0.77 13.18
N ASN A 230 7.12 0.53 13.27
CA ASN A 230 8.08 1.58 12.93
C ASN A 230 9.31 1.56 13.85
N GLN A 231 9.11 1.34 15.15
CA GLN A 231 10.19 1.20 16.13
C GLN A 231 11.07 -0.02 15.84
N GLU A 232 10.48 -1.15 15.44
CA GLU A 232 11.23 -2.35 15.06
C GLU A 232 12.11 -2.11 13.82
N VAL A 233 11.59 -1.38 12.84
CA VAL A 233 12.30 -1.03 11.60
C VAL A 233 13.41 0.00 11.85
N ASN A 234 13.11 1.10 12.54
CA ASN A 234 14.02 2.25 12.69
C ASN A 234 14.84 2.23 13.99
N LYS A 235 14.57 1.28 14.89
CA LYS A 235 15.14 1.20 16.25
C LYS A 235 14.87 2.43 17.12
N ARG A 236 13.94 3.28 16.71
CA ARG A 236 13.47 4.47 17.43
C ARG A 236 12.02 4.75 17.07
N LEU A 237 11.29 5.39 17.97
CA LEU A 237 9.96 5.90 17.69
C LEU A 237 10.02 7.21 16.88
N PRO A 238 9.01 7.51 16.05
CA PRO A 238 8.97 8.76 15.31
C PRO A 238 8.80 9.97 16.24
N THR A 239 9.32 11.13 15.82
CA THR A 239 9.14 12.41 16.53
C THR A 239 7.99 13.22 15.97
N LYS A 240 7.56 12.91 14.74
CA LYS A 240 6.52 13.63 14.00
C LYS A 240 5.60 12.64 13.30
N VAL A 241 4.29 12.84 13.46
CA VAL A 241 3.24 12.00 12.87
C VAL A 241 2.34 12.86 11.99
N VAL A 242 2.19 12.47 10.74
CA VAL A 242 1.25 13.10 9.80
C VAL A 242 0.19 12.08 9.43
N PHE A 243 -1.07 12.39 9.71
CA PHE A 243 -2.19 11.46 9.58
C PHE A 243 -3.19 11.96 8.53
N TYR A 244 -3.39 11.18 7.47
CA TYR A 244 -4.40 11.45 6.46
C TYR A 244 -5.61 10.53 6.61
N ARG A 245 -6.80 11.09 6.77
CA ARG A 245 -8.08 10.37 6.95
C ARG A 245 -9.04 10.67 5.79
N ASP A 246 -9.44 9.67 5.02
CA ASP A 246 -10.38 9.82 3.89
C ASP A 246 -11.84 9.61 4.29
N GLY A 247 -12.80 9.90 3.43
CA GLY A 247 -14.21 9.48 3.62
C GLY A 247 -15.02 10.29 4.63
N ILE A 248 -14.46 11.33 5.23
CA ILE A 248 -15.16 12.16 6.22
C ILE A 248 -15.84 13.36 5.56
N ASP A 249 -17.12 13.55 5.88
CA ASP A 249 -17.84 14.79 5.55
C ASP A 249 -17.64 15.88 6.60
N ASP A 250 -17.71 17.14 6.16
CA ASP A 250 -17.45 18.34 6.97
C ASP A 250 -18.27 18.37 8.28
N GLY A 251 -19.53 17.90 8.22
CA GLY A 251 -20.42 17.81 9.39
C GLY A 251 -20.00 16.78 10.45
N GLN A 252 -19.01 15.94 10.17
CA GLN A 252 -18.49 14.92 11.08
C GLN A 252 -17.15 15.33 11.72
N PHE A 253 -16.54 16.45 11.32
CA PHE A 253 -15.22 16.88 11.84
C PHE A 253 -15.18 16.97 13.36
N SER A 254 -16.22 17.51 13.99
CA SER A 254 -16.29 17.61 15.45
C SER A 254 -16.24 16.25 16.15
N LYS A 255 -16.78 15.19 15.52
CA LYS A 255 -16.68 13.82 16.06
C LYS A 255 -15.29 13.24 15.90
N ILE A 256 -14.64 13.47 14.76
CA ILE A 256 -13.25 13.04 14.53
C ILE A 256 -12.31 13.69 15.56
N ILE A 257 -12.49 14.99 15.81
CA ILE A 257 -11.72 15.73 16.82
C ILE A 257 -11.99 15.20 18.23
N ALA A 258 -13.23 14.80 18.53
CA ALA A 258 -13.61 14.30 19.86
C ALA A 258 -13.28 12.82 20.11
N GLU A 259 -13.16 11.99 19.06
CA GLU A 259 -13.05 10.54 19.20
C GLU A 259 -11.74 9.98 18.61
N GLU A 260 -11.38 10.29 17.37
CA GLU A 260 -10.20 9.69 16.71
C GLU A 260 -8.88 10.32 17.15
N ILE A 261 -8.80 11.66 17.23
CA ILE A 261 -7.58 12.35 17.69
C ILE A 261 -7.21 11.93 19.12
N PRO A 262 -8.15 11.88 20.09
CA PRO A 262 -7.85 11.36 21.42
C PRO A 262 -7.44 9.89 21.42
N ALA A 263 -7.99 9.04 20.54
CA ALA A 263 -7.56 7.66 20.42
C ALA A 263 -6.11 7.53 19.93
N ILE A 264 -5.69 8.39 18.99
CA ILE A 264 -4.29 8.50 18.57
C ILE A 264 -3.41 8.94 19.75
N ARG A 265 -3.84 9.92 20.55
CA ARG A 265 -3.08 10.36 21.73
C ARG A 265 -2.96 9.29 22.81
N LYS A 266 -3.99 8.48 23.04
CA LYS A 266 -3.90 7.31 23.93
C LYS A 266 -2.88 6.30 23.44
N ALA A 267 -2.76 6.11 22.13
CA ALA A 267 -1.70 5.29 21.57
C ALA A 267 -0.31 5.89 21.86
N PHE A 268 -0.18 7.21 21.84
CA PHE A 268 1.06 7.89 22.25
C PHE A 268 1.33 7.74 23.75
N ASP A 269 0.33 7.86 24.62
CA ASP A 269 0.49 7.60 26.06
C ASP A 269 1.05 6.18 26.30
N ARG A 270 0.57 5.18 25.56
CA ARG A 270 1.03 3.78 25.67
C ARG A 270 2.45 3.56 25.13
N MET A 271 2.87 4.29 24.10
CA MET A 271 4.15 4.07 23.42
C MET A 271 5.29 4.98 23.93
N TYR A 272 4.97 6.20 24.35
CA TYR A 272 5.93 7.23 24.74
C TYR A 272 5.86 7.58 26.24
N GLY A 273 4.79 7.18 26.94
CA GLY A 273 4.57 7.51 28.34
C GLY A 273 4.17 8.98 28.52
N GLU A 274 5.03 9.75 29.17
CA GLU A 274 4.76 11.16 29.48
C GLU A 274 4.46 12.00 28.23
N LYS A 275 3.54 12.96 28.36
CA LYS A 275 3.13 13.85 27.26
C LYS A 275 4.27 14.68 26.66
N SER A 276 5.31 14.98 27.45
CA SER A 276 6.53 15.66 27.00
C SER A 276 7.29 14.89 25.93
N ASN A 277 7.13 13.55 25.89
CA ASN A 277 7.79 12.67 24.94
C ASN A 277 6.91 12.36 23.71
N HIS A 278 5.68 12.85 23.67
CA HIS A 278 4.77 12.57 22.56
C HIS A 278 5.30 13.17 21.25
N PRO A 279 5.08 12.48 20.10
CA PRO A 279 5.37 13.08 18.82
C PRO A 279 4.38 14.20 18.51
N LEU A 280 4.80 15.18 17.72
CA LEU A 280 3.91 16.21 17.19
C LEU A 280 2.98 15.58 16.14
N LEU A 281 1.69 15.90 16.22
CA LEU A 281 0.66 15.38 15.32
C LEU A 281 0.11 16.46 14.38
N THR A 282 0.08 16.15 13.09
CA THR A 282 -0.73 16.87 12.09
C THR A 282 -1.79 15.91 11.57
N PHE A 283 -3.07 16.30 11.65
CA PHE A 283 -4.22 15.49 11.24
C PHE A 283 -4.98 16.18 10.11
N ILE A 284 -5.11 15.48 8.98
CA ILE A 284 -5.61 16.01 7.72
C ILE A 284 -6.74 15.11 7.23
N VAL A 285 -7.92 15.68 7.04
CA VAL A 285 -9.01 15.00 6.35
C VAL A 285 -8.88 15.19 4.84
N VAL A 286 -9.03 14.12 4.09
CA VAL A 286 -9.01 14.12 2.63
C VAL A 286 -10.39 13.79 2.10
N LYS A 287 -10.86 14.58 1.14
CA LYS A 287 -12.12 14.37 0.44
C LYS A 287 -11.84 14.21 -1.03
N LYS A 288 -11.77 12.96 -1.49
CA LYS A 288 -11.54 12.61 -2.91
C LYS A 288 -12.83 12.60 -3.76
N ARG A 289 -14.00 12.57 -3.11
CA ARG A 289 -15.32 12.56 -3.76
C ARG A 289 -16.08 13.84 -3.42
N HIS A 290 -16.12 14.78 -4.36
CA HIS A 290 -16.95 16.00 -4.29
C HIS A 290 -17.34 16.47 -5.70
N ASN A 291 -18.17 17.50 -5.77
CA ASN A 291 -18.71 18.04 -7.03
C ASN A 291 -17.87 19.16 -7.65
N THR A 292 -16.93 19.75 -6.91
CA THR A 292 -16.03 20.80 -7.43
C THR A 292 -15.14 20.29 -8.56
N ARG A 293 -15.08 21.02 -9.68
CA ARG A 293 -14.21 20.74 -10.83
C ARG A 293 -13.47 22.00 -11.22
N PHE A 294 -12.21 21.84 -11.62
CA PHE A 294 -11.35 22.93 -12.04
C PHE A 294 -10.91 22.73 -13.49
N PHE A 295 -10.86 23.82 -14.23
CA PHE A 295 -10.49 23.83 -15.63
C PHE A 295 -9.52 24.96 -15.88
N LYS A 296 -8.48 24.67 -16.66
CA LYS A 296 -7.65 25.70 -17.26
C LYS A 296 -8.33 26.13 -18.55
N HIS A 297 -8.42 27.44 -18.78
CA HIS A 297 -8.88 27.97 -20.06
C HIS A 297 -7.74 27.86 -21.08
N ASP A 298 -8.01 27.20 -22.20
CA ASP A 298 -7.12 27.20 -23.34
C ASP A 298 -7.48 28.36 -24.26
N GLN A 299 -6.57 29.32 -24.38
CA GLN A 299 -6.76 30.51 -25.21
C GLN A 299 -6.67 30.21 -26.70
N VAL A 300 -5.95 29.14 -27.08
CA VAL A 300 -5.71 28.81 -28.50
C VAL A 300 -6.94 28.17 -29.11
N GLU A 301 -7.46 27.13 -28.47
CA GLU A 301 -8.65 26.42 -28.95
C GLU A 301 -9.96 27.02 -28.41
N ASN A 302 -9.88 28.00 -27.50
CA ASN A 302 -11.01 28.55 -26.75
C ASN A 302 -11.85 27.47 -26.04
N THR A 303 -11.18 26.44 -25.52
CA THR A 303 -11.81 25.30 -24.85
C THR A 303 -11.40 25.20 -23.38
N LYS A 304 -12.08 24.32 -22.64
CA LYS A 304 -11.73 23.98 -21.26
C LYS A 304 -10.86 22.73 -21.28
N ILE A 305 -9.67 22.83 -20.71
CA ILE A 305 -8.78 21.70 -20.55
C ILE A 305 -8.59 21.37 -19.06
N ASN A 306 -8.20 20.14 -18.79
CA ASN A 306 -7.89 19.68 -17.43
C ASN A 306 -6.76 20.52 -16.81
N MET A 307 -6.80 20.67 -15.49
CA MET A 307 -5.73 21.31 -14.73
C MET A 307 -4.41 20.55 -14.87
N LEU A 308 -3.31 21.29 -14.79
CA LEU A 308 -1.97 20.69 -14.76
C LEU A 308 -1.78 19.89 -13.46
N ILE A 309 -0.96 18.85 -13.54
CA ILE A 309 -0.52 18.08 -12.38
C ILE A 309 0.27 19.01 -11.45
N GLY A 310 0.03 18.90 -10.14
CA GLY A 310 0.62 19.75 -9.11
C GLY A 310 -0.11 21.07 -8.90
N THR A 311 -1.23 21.33 -9.59
CA THR A 311 -1.99 22.56 -9.34
C THR A 311 -2.61 22.52 -7.95
N VAL A 312 -2.33 23.55 -7.15
CA VAL A 312 -2.94 23.80 -5.85
C VAL A 312 -3.92 24.98 -5.95
N ILE A 313 -5.02 24.89 -5.22
CA ILE A 313 -5.97 25.98 -5.03
C ILE A 313 -6.26 26.09 -3.54
N ASP A 314 -5.71 27.13 -2.92
CA ASP A 314 -5.80 27.44 -1.49
C ASP A 314 -6.39 28.84 -1.22
N THR A 315 -6.94 29.50 -2.25
CA THR A 315 -7.52 30.85 -2.16
C THR A 315 -8.90 30.93 -2.81
N LYS A 316 -9.70 31.92 -2.38
CA LYS A 316 -11.03 32.33 -2.88
C LYS A 316 -12.18 31.31 -2.74
N ILE A 317 -11.93 30.05 -3.04
CA ILE A 317 -12.92 28.97 -3.12
C ILE A 317 -12.60 27.84 -2.14
N VAL A 318 -12.00 28.24 -1.03
CA VAL A 318 -11.63 27.42 0.12
C VAL A 318 -12.39 27.89 1.36
N HIS A 319 -12.26 27.18 2.47
CA HIS A 319 -12.95 27.53 3.70
C HIS A 319 -12.42 28.87 4.24
N PRO A 320 -13.31 29.81 4.64
CA PRO A 320 -12.89 31.16 5.02
C PRO A 320 -12.09 31.24 6.32
N TYR A 321 -12.22 30.26 7.21
CA TYR A 321 -11.63 30.29 8.56
C TYR A 321 -10.76 29.07 8.91
N GLN A 322 -10.79 28.02 8.11
CA GLN A 322 -10.08 26.76 8.38
C GLN A 322 -9.09 26.57 7.26
N TYR A 323 -7.93 25.99 7.57
CA TYR A 323 -6.96 25.73 6.53
C TYR A 323 -7.37 24.49 5.72
N ASN A 324 -7.76 24.73 4.48
CA ASN A 324 -7.98 23.68 3.49
C ASN A 324 -7.49 24.12 2.10
N PHE A 325 -7.19 23.14 1.26
CA PHE A 325 -6.73 23.38 -0.10
C PHE A 325 -7.12 22.23 -1.02
N TYR A 326 -7.35 22.54 -2.30
CA TYR A 326 -7.46 21.52 -3.34
C TYR A 326 -6.08 21.26 -3.94
N LEU A 327 -5.78 20.00 -4.25
CA LEU A 327 -4.58 19.60 -4.97
C LEU A 327 -4.93 18.63 -6.10
N ASN A 328 -4.51 19.00 -7.32
CA ASN A 328 -4.56 18.13 -8.49
C ASN A 328 -3.24 17.37 -8.64
N SER A 329 -3.08 16.26 -7.93
CA SER A 329 -1.83 15.50 -7.91
C SER A 329 -1.61 14.57 -9.10
N HIS A 330 -2.62 14.31 -9.94
CA HIS A 330 -2.57 13.27 -10.97
C HIS A 330 -3.00 13.78 -12.35
N LYS A 331 -2.60 13.04 -13.39
CA LYS A 331 -3.12 13.23 -14.75
C LYS A 331 -4.46 12.50 -14.87
N ALA A 332 -5.51 13.15 -15.37
CA ALA A 332 -6.70 12.41 -15.79
C ALA A 332 -6.38 11.59 -17.03
N LEU A 333 -6.49 10.26 -16.92
CA LEU A 333 -6.40 9.35 -18.07
C LEU A 333 -7.63 9.47 -18.97
N GLN A 334 -8.80 9.65 -18.36
CA GLN A 334 -10.07 9.85 -19.04
C GLN A 334 -10.94 10.81 -18.24
N GLY A 335 -11.70 11.65 -18.94
CA GLY A 335 -12.65 12.59 -18.34
C GLY A 335 -11.97 13.78 -17.65
N VAL A 336 -12.68 14.36 -16.69
CA VAL A 336 -12.26 15.57 -15.98
C VAL A 336 -11.56 15.21 -14.68
N ASN A 337 -10.43 15.87 -14.41
CA ASN A 337 -9.73 15.74 -13.12
C ASN A 337 -10.68 16.04 -11.95
N ARG A 338 -10.53 15.26 -10.88
CA ARG A 338 -11.14 15.53 -9.56
C ARG A 338 -10.01 15.82 -8.57
N PRO A 339 -9.62 17.10 -8.40
CA PRO A 339 -8.59 17.47 -7.44
C PRO A 339 -9.09 17.22 -6.03
N SER A 340 -8.34 16.47 -5.23
CA SER A 340 -8.74 16.13 -3.87
C SER A 340 -8.68 17.37 -2.96
N LEU A 341 -9.62 17.45 -2.03
CA LEU A 341 -9.69 18.51 -1.03
C LEU A 341 -9.08 18.03 0.29
N TYR A 342 -8.16 18.81 0.86
CA TYR A 342 -7.47 18.50 2.11
C TYR A 342 -7.86 19.54 3.15
N HIS A 343 -8.42 19.10 4.29
CA HIS A 343 -8.76 19.94 5.44
C HIS A 343 -7.84 19.61 6.61
N VAL A 344 -7.11 20.61 7.11
CA VAL A 344 -6.24 20.45 8.27
C VAL A 344 -7.07 20.66 9.53
N LEU A 345 -7.25 19.60 10.31
CA LEU A 345 -8.02 19.65 11.57
C LEU A 345 -7.11 19.95 12.77
N LEU A 346 -5.85 19.55 12.69
CA LEU A 346 -4.84 19.76 13.73
C LEU A 346 -3.47 19.85 13.06
N ASP A 347 -2.63 20.80 13.49
CA ASP A 347 -1.24 20.89 13.06
C ASP A 347 -0.33 21.33 14.20
N GLU A 348 0.28 20.37 14.90
CA GLU A 348 1.27 20.63 15.96
C GLU A 348 2.70 20.70 15.42
N ILE A 349 2.92 20.28 14.16
CA ILE A 349 4.22 20.35 13.49
C ILE A 349 4.49 21.77 12.97
N GLU A 350 3.43 22.58 12.88
CA GLU A 350 3.45 23.97 12.41
C GLU A 350 4.03 24.06 10.99
N PHE A 351 3.43 23.31 10.06
CA PHE A 351 3.81 23.40 8.66
C PHE A 351 3.45 24.79 8.11
N THR A 352 4.30 25.33 7.25
CA THR A 352 3.84 26.39 6.35
C THR A 352 2.87 25.80 5.32
N THR A 353 2.07 26.66 4.70
CA THR A 353 1.13 26.23 3.65
C THR A 353 1.84 25.48 2.53
N ASP A 354 2.94 26.05 2.03
CA ASP A 354 3.77 25.48 0.97
C ASP A 354 4.40 24.15 1.41
N GLU A 355 4.86 24.07 2.68
CA GLU A 355 5.47 22.86 3.21
C GLU A 355 4.48 21.68 3.15
N LEU A 356 3.26 21.90 3.64
CA LEU A 356 2.24 20.87 3.70
C LEU A 356 1.71 20.48 2.32
N GLN A 357 1.52 21.46 1.43
CA GLN A 357 1.04 21.24 0.07
C GLN A 357 2.04 20.42 -0.75
N LEU A 358 3.34 20.77 -0.68
CA LEU A 358 4.40 20.01 -1.34
C LEU A 358 4.53 18.61 -0.77
N LEU A 359 4.57 18.47 0.56
CA LEU A 359 4.63 17.17 1.22
C LEU A 359 3.48 16.27 0.75
N THR A 360 2.26 16.79 0.79
CA THR A 360 1.05 16.06 0.33
C THR A 360 1.17 15.64 -1.13
N TYR A 361 1.65 16.54 -2.00
CA TYR A 361 1.89 16.23 -3.41
C TYR A 361 2.89 15.10 -3.61
N TYR A 362 4.02 15.10 -2.91
CA TYR A 362 5.02 14.05 -3.06
C TYR A 362 4.57 12.70 -2.50
N LEU A 363 3.77 12.70 -1.43
CA LEU A 363 3.18 11.46 -0.91
C LEU A 363 2.26 10.76 -1.93
N CYS A 364 1.71 11.48 -2.91
CA CYS A 364 0.94 10.89 -4.02
C CYS A 364 1.79 10.05 -4.99
N PHE A 365 3.12 10.18 -4.95
CA PHE A 365 4.04 9.43 -5.83
C PHE A 365 4.64 8.20 -5.14
N THR A 366 4.34 7.96 -3.87
CA THR A 366 5.01 6.94 -3.05
C THR A 366 4.51 5.51 -3.26
N ASP A 367 3.46 5.28 -4.05
CA ASP A 367 2.96 3.93 -4.31
C ASP A 367 4.00 3.11 -5.08
N GLN A 368 4.64 2.18 -4.37
CA GLN A 368 5.61 1.23 -4.92
C GLN A 368 5.07 0.41 -6.09
N ARG A 369 3.76 0.42 -6.35
CA ARG A 369 3.12 -0.30 -7.45
C ARG A 369 2.92 0.55 -8.71
N SER A 370 3.01 1.88 -8.64
CA SER A 370 2.67 2.78 -9.77
C SER A 370 3.83 3.69 -10.19
N SER A 371 3.96 4.00 -11.50
CA SER A 371 4.83 5.06 -12.05
C SER A 371 4.34 6.47 -11.86
N THR A 372 3.06 6.63 -11.63
CA THR A 372 2.40 7.92 -11.70
C THR A 372 1.81 8.29 -10.37
N ALA A 373 1.69 9.60 -10.15
CA ALA A 373 1.02 10.09 -8.97
C ALA A 373 -0.47 9.73 -8.98
N GLU A 374 -0.93 9.35 -7.80
CA GLU A 374 -2.33 9.08 -7.52
C GLU A 374 -3.06 10.36 -7.15
N ALA A 375 -4.39 10.33 -7.16
CA ALA A 375 -5.23 11.48 -6.81
C ALA A 375 -5.16 11.88 -5.32
N ILE A 376 -4.61 11.00 -4.49
CA ILE A 376 -4.50 11.10 -3.03
C ILE A 376 -3.14 10.52 -2.60
N PRO A 377 -2.63 10.83 -1.39
CA PRO A 377 -1.46 10.16 -0.84
C PRO A 377 -1.58 8.64 -0.88
N SER A 378 -0.50 7.96 -1.25
CA SER A 378 -0.56 6.51 -1.50
C SER A 378 -0.92 5.67 -0.27
N LEU A 379 -0.64 6.17 0.94
CA LEU A 379 -1.04 5.52 2.19
C LEU A 379 -2.56 5.43 2.34
N ILE A 380 -3.29 6.46 1.89
CA ILE A 380 -4.76 6.46 1.88
C ILE A 380 -5.26 5.46 0.84
N HIS A 381 -4.71 5.51 -0.37
CA HIS A 381 -5.10 4.57 -1.41
C HIS A 381 -4.83 3.10 -1.00
N GLN A 382 -3.73 2.85 -0.28
CA GLN A 382 -3.45 1.54 0.30
C GLN A 382 -4.48 1.15 1.37
N ALA A 383 -4.96 2.08 2.18
CA ALA A 383 -6.03 1.84 3.15
C ALA A 383 -7.34 1.43 2.44
N ASP A 384 -7.73 2.15 1.37
CA ASP A 384 -8.90 1.79 0.55
C ASP A 384 -8.82 0.34 0.07
N LEU A 385 -7.67 -0.02 -0.50
CA LEU A 385 -7.45 -1.35 -1.08
C LEU A 385 -7.37 -2.44 -0.01
N ALA A 386 -6.85 -2.11 1.18
CA ALA A 386 -6.85 -3.02 2.32
C ALA A 386 -8.27 -3.29 2.81
N ALA A 387 -9.09 -2.26 2.95
CA ALA A 387 -10.50 -2.40 3.34
C ALA A 387 -11.30 -3.20 2.29
N LEU A 388 -11.09 -2.95 1.00
CA LEU A 388 -11.71 -3.72 -0.09
C LEU A 388 -11.31 -5.19 -0.07
N LYS A 389 -10.03 -5.51 0.17
CA LYS A 389 -9.58 -6.90 0.29
C LYS A 389 -10.15 -7.59 1.52
N ALA A 390 -10.19 -6.89 2.65
CA ALA A 390 -10.79 -7.43 3.86
C ALA A 390 -12.28 -7.69 3.66
N ARG A 391 -13.00 -6.81 2.96
CA ARG A 391 -14.40 -7.06 2.56
C ARG A 391 -14.55 -8.38 1.82
N ASP A 392 -13.68 -8.66 0.85
CA ASP A 392 -13.73 -9.91 0.09
C ASP A 392 -13.46 -11.16 0.96
N LEU A 393 -12.87 -11.02 2.15
CA LEU A 393 -12.74 -12.11 3.11
C LEU A 393 -13.97 -12.19 4.03
N VAL A 394 -14.40 -11.04 4.56
CA VAL A 394 -15.42 -10.95 5.59
C VAL A 394 -16.84 -11.16 5.04
N TYR A 395 -17.09 -10.78 3.78
CA TYR A 395 -18.42 -10.86 3.17
C TYR A 395 -18.62 -12.16 2.37
N ASN A 396 -17.55 -12.95 2.17
CA ASN A 396 -17.60 -14.22 1.44
C ASN A 396 -17.76 -15.45 2.37
N ASP A 397 -17.77 -15.27 3.69
CA ASP A 397 -18.01 -16.37 4.66
C ASP A 397 -19.48 -16.83 4.74
N ASP A 398 -20.36 -16.31 3.86
CA ASP A 398 -21.78 -16.71 3.73
C ASP A 398 -22.03 -17.80 2.66
N GLY A 399 -21.02 -18.59 2.28
CA GLY A 399 -21.11 -19.61 1.23
C GLY A 399 -20.35 -20.91 1.48
#